data_AF-I1CIA3-F1
#
_entry.id   AF-I1CIA3-F1
#
_cell.length_a   1.000
_cell.length_b   1.000
_cell.length_c   1.000
_cell.angle_alpha   90.00
_cell.angle_beta   90.00
_cell.angle_gamma   90.00
#
_symmetry.space_group_name_H-M   'P 1'
#
loop_
_entity.id
_entity.type
_entity.pdbx_description
1 polymer ?
#
loop_
_entity_poly.entity_id
_entity_poly.type
_entity_poly.pdbx_seq_one_letter_code
_entity_poly.pdbx_strand_id
1 'polypeptide(L)'
;MQSQPLRISTPEEHKKTLTQTDALLEQNIYNDGILEYINHGGSPLEAVNLLSESYIGIPSMCNVTAASVDSVGLDSDSILRRAIRQQLKERFDPNRCDDVFMRDKSHITFAWLDVLIQDSHWRQTMYELLEKYPSCSFLNFAILVS
;
A
#
# COMPACT_ATOMS: atom_id res chain seq x y z
N MET A 1 10.27 -5.48 -39.53
CA MET A 1 9.31 -4.71 -38.73
C MET A 1 8.26 -5.69 -38.22
N GLN A 2 8.44 -6.23 -37.02
CA GLN A 2 7.44 -7.12 -36.40
C GLN A 2 6.52 -6.25 -35.54
N SER A 3 5.27 -6.14 -35.97
CA SER A 3 4.20 -5.47 -35.24
C SER A 3 3.87 -6.30 -34.00
N GLN A 4 4.28 -5.83 -32.83
CA GLN A 4 3.88 -6.38 -31.55
C GLN A 4 2.36 -6.20 -31.40
N PRO A 5 1.56 -7.26 -31.18
CA PRO A 5 0.13 -7.11 -31.03
C PRO A 5 -0.15 -6.29 -29.77
N LEU A 6 -0.91 -5.20 -29.93
CA LEU A 6 -1.46 -4.42 -28.83
C LEU A 6 -2.24 -5.37 -27.92
N ARG A 7 -1.71 -5.68 -26.73
CA ARG A 7 -2.49 -6.30 -25.67
C ARG A 7 -3.56 -5.29 -25.27
N ILE A 8 -4.78 -5.48 -25.76
CA ILE A 8 -5.94 -4.75 -25.27
C ILE A 8 -6.18 -5.32 -23.87
N SER A 9 -5.95 -4.51 -22.83
CA SER A 9 -6.32 -4.93 -21.47
C SER A 9 -7.81 -5.27 -21.46
N THR A 10 -8.15 -6.41 -20.89
CA THR A 10 -9.55 -6.85 -20.87
C THR A 10 -10.23 -6.32 -19.61
N PRO A 11 -11.54 -6.07 -19.63
CA PRO A 11 -12.26 -5.61 -18.43
C PRO A 11 -12.08 -6.59 -17.24
N GLU A 12 -11.84 -7.87 -17.50
CA GLU A 12 -11.53 -8.89 -16.50
C GLU A 12 -10.25 -8.61 -15.69
N GLU A 13 -9.24 -7.96 -16.29
CA GLU A 13 -8.01 -7.60 -15.58
C GLU A 13 -8.28 -6.49 -14.54
N HIS A 14 -9.20 -5.57 -14.85
CA HIS A 14 -9.60 -4.47 -13.97
C HIS A 14 -10.62 -4.89 -12.92
N LYS A 15 -11.41 -5.96 -13.16
CA LYS A 15 -12.29 -6.54 -12.13
C LYS A 15 -11.52 -6.93 -10.87
N LYS A 16 -10.30 -7.45 -11.04
CA LYS A 16 -9.46 -7.86 -9.91
C LYS A 16 -9.26 -6.73 -8.91
N THR A 17 -9.07 -5.49 -9.36
CA THR A 17 -8.93 -4.31 -8.49
C THR A 17 -10.22 -4.04 -7.73
N LEU A 18 -11.37 -4.09 -8.39
CA LEU A 18 -12.69 -3.82 -7.77
C LEU A 18 -13.11 -4.91 -6.76
N THR A 19 -12.66 -6.15 -6.96
CA THR A 19 -12.97 -7.29 -6.07
C THR A 19 -12.04 -7.41 -4.86
N GLN A 20 -10.99 -6.60 -4.77
CA GLN A 20 -10.15 -6.60 -3.57
C GLN A 20 -10.97 -6.16 -2.36
N THR A 21 -10.74 -6.81 -1.22
CA THR A 21 -11.41 -6.47 0.03
C THR A 21 -11.20 -5.00 0.34
N ASP A 22 -12.29 -4.28 0.60
CA ASP A 22 -12.28 -2.85 0.91
C ASP A 22 -11.66 -1.95 -0.18
N ALA A 23 -11.61 -2.41 -1.43
CA ALA A 23 -11.12 -1.62 -2.57
C ALA A 23 -11.78 -0.24 -2.67
N LEU A 24 -13.04 -0.12 -2.23
CA LEU A 24 -13.79 1.14 -2.17
C LEU A 24 -13.09 2.23 -1.34
N LEU A 25 -12.27 1.85 -0.36
CA LEU A 25 -11.58 2.76 0.55
C LEU A 25 -10.16 3.12 0.07
N GLU A 26 -9.69 2.55 -1.02
CA GLU A 26 -8.37 2.85 -1.59
C GLU A 26 -8.33 4.25 -2.21
N GLN A 27 -7.24 5.00 -2.00
CA GLN A 27 -7.14 6.42 -2.36
C GLN A 27 -7.40 6.70 -3.85
N ASN A 28 -7.00 5.78 -4.73
CA ASN A 28 -7.11 5.95 -6.18
C ASN A 28 -8.15 5.01 -6.81
N ILE A 29 -9.09 4.46 -6.05
CA ILE A 29 -10.06 3.48 -6.58
C ILE A 29 -10.86 4.02 -7.78
N TYR A 30 -11.12 5.33 -7.80
CA TYR A 30 -11.83 5.95 -8.92
C TYR A 30 -11.00 5.90 -10.21
N ASN A 31 -9.74 6.32 -10.18
CA ASN A 31 -8.89 6.38 -11.36
C ASN A 31 -8.41 4.97 -11.75
N ASP A 32 -7.78 4.26 -10.81
CA ASP A 32 -7.07 3.01 -11.08
C ASP A 32 -8.00 1.79 -11.16
N GLY A 33 -9.23 1.92 -10.65
CA GLY A 33 -10.23 0.87 -10.65
C GLY A 33 -11.42 1.19 -11.56
N ILE A 34 -12.26 2.14 -11.14
CA ILE A 34 -13.57 2.39 -11.75
C ILE A 34 -13.43 2.91 -13.18
N LEU A 35 -12.63 3.98 -13.36
CA LEU A 35 -12.46 4.62 -14.66
C LEU A 35 -11.79 3.68 -15.66
N GLU A 36 -10.73 2.99 -15.25
CA GLU A 36 -10.06 1.99 -16.08
C GLU A 36 -10.98 0.81 -16.45
N TYR A 37 -11.79 0.31 -15.51
CA TYR A 37 -12.76 -0.75 -15.80
C TYR A 37 -13.79 -0.33 -16.86
N ILE A 38 -14.34 0.89 -16.73
CA ILE A 38 -15.34 1.43 -17.67
C ILE A 38 -14.70 1.70 -19.04
N ASN A 39 -13.48 2.27 -19.08
CA ASN A 39 -12.76 2.56 -20.32
C ASN A 39 -12.48 1.29 -21.14
N HIS A 40 -12.33 0.14 -20.48
CA HIS A 40 -12.12 -1.15 -21.13
C HIS A 40 -13.43 -1.93 -21.39
N GLY A 41 -14.59 -1.25 -21.35
CA GLY A 41 -15.89 -1.82 -21.72
C GLY A 41 -16.64 -2.49 -20.56
N GLY A 42 -16.19 -2.30 -19.32
CA GLY A 42 -16.89 -2.75 -18.12
C GLY A 42 -18.18 -1.99 -17.84
N SER A 43 -19.17 -2.67 -17.26
CA SER A 43 -20.46 -2.06 -16.91
C SER A 43 -20.36 -1.26 -15.60
N PRO A 44 -20.78 0.03 -15.56
CA PRO A 44 -20.80 0.80 -14.33
C PRO A 44 -21.63 0.16 -13.20
N LEU A 45 -22.75 -0.49 -13.53
CA LEU A 45 -23.59 -1.19 -12.55
C LEU A 45 -22.86 -2.40 -11.96
N GLU A 46 -22.13 -3.13 -12.81
CA GLU A 46 -21.32 -4.26 -12.34
C GLU A 46 -20.18 -3.79 -11.45
N ALA A 47 -19.53 -2.66 -11.78
CA ALA A 47 -18.49 -2.08 -10.92
C ALA A 47 -19.02 -1.74 -9.52
N VAL A 48 -20.23 -1.16 -9.43
CA VAL A 48 -20.91 -0.90 -8.16
C VAL A 48 -21.16 -2.19 -7.39
N ASN A 49 -21.65 -3.24 -8.05
CA ASN A 49 -21.89 -4.53 -7.40
C ASN A 49 -20.59 -5.14 -6.88
N LEU A 50 -19.53 -5.18 -7.71
CA LEU A 50 -18.23 -5.74 -7.34
C LEU A 50 -17.63 -5.02 -6.12
N LEU A 51 -17.68 -3.68 -6.09
CA LEU A 51 -17.19 -2.89 -4.95
C LEU A 51 -18.07 -3.05 -3.70
N SER A 52 -19.38 -3.19 -3.88
CA SER A 52 -20.30 -3.37 -2.75
C SER A 52 -20.16 -4.75 -2.12
N GLU A 53 -19.96 -5.78 -2.94
CA GLU A 53 -19.77 -7.16 -2.50
C GLU A 53 -18.40 -7.37 -1.83
N SER A 54 -17.38 -6.62 -2.23
CA SER A 54 -16.03 -6.70 -1.65
C SER A 54 -15.81 -5.82 -0.40
N TYR A 55 -16.79 -4.99 -0.04
CA TYR A 55 -16.72 -4.10 1.11
C TYR A 55 -17.06 -4.81 2.43
N ILE A 56 -16.10 -4.81 3.36
CA ILE A 56 -16.21 -5.36 4.72
C ILE A 56 -16.04 -4.26 5.78
N GLY A 57 -15.33 -3.18 5.47
CA GLY A 57 -15.14 -2.00 6.30
C GLY A 57 -14.00 -2.11 7.32
N ILE A 58 -12.94 -2.90 7.04
CA ILE A 58 -11.83 -3.10 7.97
C ILE A 58 -11.16 -1.77 8.39
N PRO A 59 -10.80 -0.84 7.47
CA PRO A 59 -10.22 0.44 7.86
C PRO A 59 -11.15 1.26 8.76
N SER A 60 -12.45 1.25 8.47
CA SER A 60 -13.47 1.91 9.28
C SER A 60 -13.56 1.31 10.69
N MET A 61 -13.52 -0.03 10.79
CA MET A 61 -13.49 -0.73 12.06
C MET A 61 -12.21 -0.43 12.87
N CYS A 62 -11.06 -0.30 12.22
CA CYS A 62 -9.82 0.13 12.87
C CYS A 62 -9.98 1.51 13.51
N ASN A 63 -10.59 2.46 12.80
CA ASN A 63 -10.84 3.80 13.33
C ASN A 63 -11.78 3.78 14.55
N VAL A 64 -12.86 2.99 14.50
CA VAL A 64 -13.79 2.84 15.63
C VAL A 64 -13.10 2.18 16.83
N THR A 65 -12.26 1.18 16.57
CA THR A 65 -11.50 0.49 17.61
C THR A 65 -10.50 1.43 18.26
N ALA A 66 -9.77 2.23 17.46
CA ALA A 66 -8.84 3.24 17.96
C ALA A 66 -9.56 4.26 18.85
N ALA A 67 -10.68 4.82 18.39
CA ALA A 67 -11.48 5.75 19.17
C ALA A 67 -12.01 5.12 20.48
N SER A 68 -12.36 3.83 20.46
CA SER A 68 -12.79 3.11 21.66
C SER A 68 -11.65 2.93 22.66
N VAL A 69 -10.43 2.65 22.19
CA VAL A 69 -9.22 2.57 23.00
C VAL A 69 -8.88 3.92 23.61
N ASP A 70 -8.97 5.00 22.83
CA ASP A 70 -8.76 6.36 23.33
C ASP A 70 -9.78 6.74 24.41
N SER A 71 -11.03 6.30 24.26
CA SER A 71 -12.10 6.59 25.24
C SER A 71 -11.86 6.00 26.63
N VAL A 72 -11.07 4.93 26.74
CA VAL A 72 -10.68 4.31 28.02
C VAL A 72 -9.34 4.83 28.55
N GLY A 73 -8.79 5.88 27.93
CA GLY A 73 -7.56 6.56 28.37
C GLY A 73 -6.26 5.89 27.91
N LEU A 74 -6.34 4.99 26.93
CA LEU A 74 -5.17 4.39 26.29
C LEU A 74 -4.84 5.13 25.00
N ASP A 75 -3.56 5.21 24.64
CA ASP A 75 -3.13 5.84 23.40
C ASP A 75 -3.13 4.80 22.26
N SER A 76 -4.18 4.85 21.43
CA SER A 76 -4.35 3.91 20.32
C SER A 76 -3.25 4.03 19.25
N ASP A 77 -2.75 5.25 19.00
CA ASP A 77 -1.72 5.51 18.00
C ASP A 77 -0.40 4.84 18.40
N SER A 78 0.06 5.02 19.65
CA SER A 78 1.30 4.36 20.10
C SER A 78 1.17 2.84 20.16
N ILE A 79 0.00 2.30 20.54
CA ILE A 79 -0.25 0.85 20.52
C ILE A 79 -0.14 0.30 19.10
N LEU A 80 -0.82 0.93 18.14
CA LEU A 80 -0.83 0.49 16.75
C LEU A 80 0.56 0.62 16.12
N ARG A 81 1.24 1.76 16.31
CA ARG A 81 2.61 1.97 15.83
C ARG A 81 3.57 0.91 16.34
N ARG A 82 3.50 0.59 17.64
CA ARG A 82 4.33 -0.46 18.23
C ARG A 82 4.05 -1.83 17.60
N ALA A 83 2.79 -2.18 17.40
CA ALA A 83 2.40 -3.44 16.77
C ALA A 83 2.89 -3.54 15.31
N ILE A 84 2.69 -2.48 14.51
CA ILE A 84 3.17 -2.42 13.12
C ILE A 84 4.70 -2.51 13.08
N ARG A 85 5.40 -1.75 13.94
CA ARG A 85 6.86 -1.78 14.01
C ARG A 85 7.39 -3.18 14.36
N GLN A 86 6.74 -3.88 15.28
CA GLN A 86 7.10 -5.25 15.64
C GLN A 86 6.93 -6.19 14.44
N GLN A 87 5.76 -6.16 13.78
CA GLN A 87 5.51 -7.00 12.60
C GLN A 87 6.47 -6.69 11.45
N LEU A 88 6.78 -5.41 11.22
CA LEU A 88 7.77 -4.99 10.23
C LEU A 88 9.13 -5.63 10.54
N LYS A 89 9.65 -5.48 11.76
CA LYS A 89 10.94 -6.06 12.16
C LYS A 89 11.00 -7.58 12.07
N GLU A 90 9.90 -8.26 12.39
CA GLU A 90 9.81 -9.72 12.36
C GLU A 90 9.76 -10.28 10.93
N ARG A 91 9.06 -9.56 10.03
CA ARG A 91 8.77 -10.05 8.67
C ARG A 91 9.57 -9.36 7.57
N PHE A 92 10.45 -8.42 7.93
CA PHE A 92 11.26 -7.69 6.98
C PHE A 92 12.17 -8.65 6.20
N ASP A 93 12.08 -8.59 4.87
CA ASP A 93 12.90 -9.36 3.95
C ASP A 93 13.64 -8.39 3.02
N PRO A 94 14.96 -8.18 3.22
CA PRO A 94 15.74 -7.22 2.45
C PRO A 94 15.77 -7.55 0.96
N ASN A 95 15.77 -8.84 0.59
CA ASN A 95 15.86 -9.26 -0.80
C ASN A 95 14.54 -8.95 -1.54
N ARG A 96 13.40 -9.21 -0.89
CA ARG A 96 12.09 -8.87 -1.47
C ARG A 96 11.89 -7.36 -1.61
N CYS A 97 12.36 -6.59 -0.63
CA CYS A 97 12.34 -5.13 -0.72
C CYS A 97 13.20 -4.62 -1.88
N ASP A 98 14.44 -5.11 -2.00
CA ASP A 98 15.35 -4.73 -3.09
C ASP A 98 14.81 -5.15 -4.46
N ASP A 99 14.22 -6.35 -4.58
CA ASP A 99 13.61 -6.81 -5.82
C ASP A 99 12.48 -5.89 -6.29
N VAL A 100 11.61 -5.45 -5.37
CA VAL A 100 10.53 -4.51 -5.70
C VAL A 100 11.12 -3.14 -6.04
N PHE A 101 12.06 -2.66 -5.24
CA PHE A 101 12.74 -1.38 -5.44
C PHE A 101 13.48 -1.29 -6.79
N MET A 102 14.11 -2.38 -7.23
CA MET A 102 14.87 -2.42 -8.50
C MET A 102 13.98 -2.64 -9.73
N ARG A 103 12.80 -3.25 -9.57
CA ARG A 103 11.83 -3.44 -10.67
C ARG A 103 11.13 -2.14 -11.02
N ASP A 104 10.88 -1.29 -10.04
CA ASP A 104 10.19 -0.02 -10.25
C ASP A 104 11.17 1.05 -10.75
N LYS A 105 11.48 1.01 -12.05
CA LYS A 105 12.38 1.97 -12.70
C LYS A 105 11.76 3.36 -12.88
N SER A 106 10.49 3.55 -12.49
CA SER A 106 9.69 4.65 -12.99
C SER A 106 9.66 5.89 -12.09
N HIS A 107 9.84 5.80 -10.77
CA HIS A 107 9.82 7.00 -9.93
C HIS A 107 10.71 6.85 -8.68
N ILE A 108 11.86 7.52 -8.67
CA ILE A 108 12.83 7.59 -7.54
C ILE A 108 12.29 8.46 -6.36
N THR A 109 10.97 8.68 -6.28
CA THR A 109 10.34 9.42 -5.18
C THR A 109 9.04 8.72 -4.81
N PHE A 110 9.11 7.87 -3.79
CA PHE A 110 7.93 7.30 -3.17
C PHE A 110 7.34 8.36 -2.22
N ALA A 111 6.27 9.04 -2.61
CA ALA A 111 5.64 10.07 -1.77
C ALA A 111 5.27 9.55 -0.37
N TRP A 112 4.92 8.26 -0.26
CA TRP A 112 4.65 7.62 1.03
C TRP A 112 5.92 7.44 1.89
N LEU A 113 7.08 7.29 1.27
CA LEU A 113 8.36 7.09 1.96
C LEU A 113 8.84 8.41 2.59
N ASP A 114 8.62 9.54 1.92
CA ASP A 114 8.92 10.88 2.47
C ASP A 114 8.14 11.12 3.76
N VAL A 115 6.85 10.78 3.78
CA VAL A 115 6.00 10.87 4.98
C VAL A 115 6.54 9.97 6.09
N LEU A 116 6.99 8.76 5.75
CA LEU A 116 7.50 7.79 6.71
C LEU A 116 8.86 8.21 7.31
N ILE A 117 9.74 8.81 6.52
CA ILE A 117 11.07 9.26 6.97
C ILE A 117 10.99 10.54 7.83
N GLN A 118 10.02 11.41 7.57
CA GLN A 118 9.81 12.63 8.38
C GLN A 118 9.37 12.32 9.82
N ASP A 119 8.76 11.16 10.04
CA ASP A 119 8.40 10.68 11.37
C ASP A 119 9.63 10.07 12.08
N SER A 120 9.99 10.63 13.24
CA SER A 120 11.19 10.23 13.97
C SER A 120 11.17 8.76 14.44
N HIS A 121 9.98 8.21 14.73
CA HIS A 121 9.82 6.83 15.17
C HIS A 121 10.06 5.84 14.04
N TRP A 122 9.51 6.14 12.86
CA TRP A 122 9.71 5.33 11.67
C TRP A 122 11.13 5.46 11.12
N ARG A 123 11.71 6.66 11.12
CA ARG A 123 13.12 6.88 10.79
C ARG A 123 14.05 6.05 11.68
N GLN A 124 13.82 6.03 12.99
CA GLN A 124 14.59 5.18 13.91
C GLN A 124 14.44 3.69 13.57
N THR A 125 13.23 3.25 13.20
CA THR A 125 13.00 1.86 12.78
C THR A 125 13.79 1.51 11.52
N MET A 126 13.88 2.42 10.56
CA MET A 126 14.66 2.23 9.33
C MET A 126 16.16 2.12 9.63
N TYR A 127 16.69 2.94 10.54
CA TYR A 127 18.09 2.81 10.99
C TYR A 127 18.36 1.46 11.65
N GLU A 128 17.50 1.00 12.56
CA GLU A 128 17.65 -0.30 13.20
C GLU A 128 17.59 -1.47 12.19
N LEU A 129 16.74 -1.35 11.17
CA LEU A 129 16.69 -2.32 10.07
C LEU A 129 17.96 -2.27 9.22
N LEU A 130 18.51 -1.07 8.95
CA LEU A 130 19.75 -0.93 8.19
C LEU A 130 20.94 -1.53 8.95
N GLU A 131 21.03 -1.30 10.27
CA GLU A 131 22.07 -1.92 11.10
C GLU A 131 22.05 -3.45 11.00
N LYS A 132 20.85 -4.04 10.93
CA LYS A 132 20.67 -5.49 10.78
C LYS A 132 20.90 -5.98 9.34
N TYR A 133 20.59 -5.16 8.34
CA TYR A 133 20.65 -5.49 6.91
C TYR A 133 21.41 -4.41 6.12
N PRO A 134 22.72 -4.23 6.35
CA PRO A 134 23.49 -3.12 5.78
C PRO A 134 23.59 -3.15 4.26
N SER A 135 23.43 -4.33 3.65
CA SER A 135 23.49 -4.51 2.20
C SER A 135 22.17 -4.24 1.47
N CYS A 136 21.08 -3.91 2.18
CA CYS A 136 19.78 -3.65 1.56
C CYS A 136 19.80 -2.31 0.83
N SER A 137 19.63 -2.36 -0.49
CA SER A 137 19.66 -1.19 -1.37
C SER A 137 18.52 -0.22 -1.04
N PHE A 138 17.33 -0.75 -0.77
CA PHE A 138 16.15 0.04 -0.39
C PHE A 138 16.38 0.82 0.92
N LEU A 139 16.91 0.17 1.97
CA LEU A 139 17.16 0.84 3.25
C LEU A 139 18.25 1.91 3.13
N ASN A 140 19.32 1.61 2.39
CA ASN A 140 20.37 2.60 2.11
C ASN A 140 19.79 3.81 1.36
N PHE A 141 18.94 3.58 0.36
CA PHE A 141 18.25 4.65 -0.35
C PHE A 141 17.36 5.48 0.58
N ALA A 142 16.49 4.83 1.38
CA ALA A 142 15.57 5.52 2.28
C ALA A 142 16.31 6.43 3.29
N ILE A 143 17.48 6.03 3.77
CA ILE A 143 18.28 6.85 4.68
C ILE A 143 19.02 7.97 3.94
N LEU A 144 19.44 7.76 2.69
CA LEU A 144 20.09 8.81 1.89
C LEU A 144 19.13 9.94 1.48
N VAL A 145 17.83 9.64 1.38
CA VAL A 145 16.78 10.62 1.07
C VAL A 145 16.27 11.35 2.33
N SER A 146 16.69 10.89 3.53
CA SER A 146 16.34 11.48 4.84
C SER A 146 17.17 12.68 5.28
#